data_AF-A0A1I6XCJ5-F1
#
_entry.id   AF-A0A1I6XCJ5-F1
#
_cell.length_a   1.000
_cell.length_b   1.000
_cell.length_c   1.000
_cell.angle_alpha   90.00
_cell.angle_beta   90.00
_cell.angle_gamma   90.00
#
_symmetry.space_group_name_H-M   'P 1'
#
loop_
_entity.id
_entity.type
_entity.pdbx_description
1 polymer ?
#
loop_
_entity_poly.entity_id
_entity_poly.type
_entity_poly.pdbx_seq_one_letter_code
_entity_poly.pdbx_strand_id
1 'polypeptide(L)' 'MAAGPWSAARLVVRTVPGGLSAAEVAAVTGSTVLAELGHDRGAPSRGERGEPPAVAPRSPLGAVTRLLLGELARPERAA' A
#
# COMPACT_ATOMS: atom_id res chain seq x y z
N MET A 1 -25.17 -1.54 10.09
CA MET A 1 -24.02 -1.32 10.97
C MET A 1 -23.39 0.00 10.60
N ALA A 2 -23.15 0.89 11.56
CA ALA A 2 -22.39 2.11 11.30
C ALA A 2 -20.99 1.71 10.82
N ALA A 3 -20.56 2.26 9.69
CA ALA A 3 -19.26 1.96 9.12
C ALA A 3 -18.19 2.54 10.06
N GLY A 4 -17.25 1.70 10.51
CA GLY A 4 -16.14 2.15 11.36
C GLY A 4 -15.26 3.17 10.64
N PRO A 5 -14.40 3.92 11.36
CA PRO A 5 -13.61 5.01 10.77
C PRO A 5 -12.68 4.60 9.62
N TRP A 6 -12.45 3.30 9.44
CA TRP A 6 -11.59 2.73 8.40
C TRP A 6 -12.36 2.11 7.22
N SER A 7 -13.69 2.22 7.19
CA SER A 7 -14.50 1.56 6.15
C SER A 7 -14.23 2.08 4.74
N ALA A 8 -13.74 3.32 4.61
CA ALA A 8 -13.35 3.92 3.33
C ALA A 8 -11.88 3.68 2.96
N ALA A 9 -11.11 3.01 3.82
CA ALA A 9 -9.69 2.80 3.59
C ALA A 9 -9.46 1.86 2.40
N ARG A 10 -8.47 2.21 1.57
CA ARG A 10 -7.92 1.33 0.55
C ARG A 10 -6.60 0.77 1.06
N LEU A 11 -6.38 -0.53 0.87
CA LEU A 11 -5.26 -1.24 1.46
C LEU A 11 -4.05 -1.25 0.52
N VAL A 12 -2.87 -1.10 1.10
CA VAL A 12 -1.60 -1.47 0.48
C VAL A 12 -1.07 -2.67 1.25
N VAL A 13 -0.82 -3.77 0.56
CA VAL A 13 -0.46 -5.05 1.20
C VAL A 13 0.93 -5.49 0.79
N ARG A 14 1.62 -6.24 1.65
CA ARG A 14 2.86 -6.94 1.29
C ARG A 14 2.60 -8.43 1.40
N THR A 15 2.74 -9.15 0.30
CA THR A 15 2.67 -10.62 0.31
C THR A 15 3.95 -11.20 0.90
N VAL A 16 3.81 -12.30 1.64
CA VAL A 16 4.92 -13.04 2.25
C VAL A 16 4.71 -14.53 2.01
N PRO A 17 5.78 -15.35 1.97
CA PRO A 17 5.63 -16.80 1.82
C PRO A 17 4.68 -17.40 2.86
N GLY A 18 3.68 -18.16 2.41
CA GLY A 18 2.65 -18.75 3.27
C GLY A 18 1.58 -17.77 3.78
N GLY A 19 1.64 -16.49 3.38
CA GLY A 19 0.63 -15.49 3.72
C GLY A 19 -0.53 -15.43 2.72
N LEU A 20 -1.50 -14.57 3.01
CA LEU A 20 -2.64 -14.31 2.13
C LEU A 20 -2.21 -13.52 0.89
N SER A 21 -2.83 -13.85 -0.24
CA SER A 21 -2.82 -13.04 -1.46
C SER A 21 -3.59 -11.73 -1.27
N ALA A 22 -3.35 -10.75 -2.14
CA ALA A 22 -4.12 -9.51 -2.16
C ALA A 22 -5.64 -9.75 -2.31
N ALA A 23 -6.03 -10.76 -3.11
CA ALA A 23 -7.44 -11.09 -3.31
C ALA A 23 -8.10 -11.65 -2.03
N GLU A 24 -7.39 -12.52 -1.31
CA GLU A 24 -7.87 -13.06 -0.03
C GLU A 24 -7.95 -11.96 1.04
N VAL A 25 -6.98 -11.04 1.07
CA VAL A 25 -7.05 -9.87 1.97
C VAL A 25 -8.28 -9.02 1.64
N ALA A 26 -8.54 -8.74 0.36
CA ALA A 26 -9.73 -8.00 -0.06
C ALA A 26 -11.02 -8.71 0.37
N ALA A 27 -11.10 -10.03 0.19
CA ALA A 27 -12.26 -10.83 0.58
C ALA A 27 -12.51 -10.82 2.09
N VAL A 28 -11.46 -10.98 2.91
CA VAL A 28 -11.57 -11.02 4.37
C VAL A 28 -11.89 -9.64 4.96
N THR A 29 -11.32 -8.57 4.39
CA THR A 29 -11.47 -7.21 4.92
C THR A 29 -12.68 -6.46 4.36
N GLY A 30 -13.28 -6.95 3.27
CA GLY A 30 -14.28 -6.21 2.50
C GLY A 30 -13.76 -4.88 1.93
N SER A 31 -12.43 -4.68 1.93
CA SER A 31 -11.78 -3.43 1.54
C SER A 31 -11.08 -3.58 0.21
N THR A 32 -11.02 -2.50 -0.57
CA THR A 32 -10.28 -2.49 -1.83
C THR A 32 -8.78 -2.51 -1.57
N VAL A 33 -8.06 -3.51 -2.10
CA VAL A 33 -6.59 -3.47 -2.17
C VAL A 33 -6.19 -2.60 -3.36
N LEU A 34 -5.53 -1.48 -3.08
CA LEU A 34 -5.05 -0.54 -4.08
C LEU A 34 -3.77 -1.04 -4.77
N ALA A 35 -2.83 -1.59 -4.00
CA ALA A 35 -1.53 -2.00 -4.52
C ALA A 35 -0.86 -3.04 -3.62
N GLU A 36 0.03 -3.83 -4.22
CA GLU A 36 1.01 -4.63 -3.51
C GLU A 36 2.34 -3.87 -3.36
N LEU A 37 2.86 -3.82 -2.14
CA LEU A 37 4.18 -3.30 -1.84
C LEU A 37 5.22 -4.39 -2.12
N GLY A 38 6.06 -4.14 -3.14
CA GLY A 38 7.16 -5.04 -3.47
C GLY A 38 8.18 -5.20 -2.34
N HIS A 39 8.93 -6.30 -2.38
CA HIS A 39 9.96 -6.56 -1.39
C HIS A 39 11.12 -5.58 -1.49
N ASP A 40 11.44 -4.92 -0.38
CA ASP A 40 12.54 -3.99 -0.24
C ASP A 40 13.68 -4.64 0.55
N ARG A 41 14.70 -5.13 -0.16
CA ARG A 41 15.85 -5.82 0.45
C ARG A 41 16.64 -4.93 1.41
N GLY A 42 16.59 -3.60 1.24
CA GLY A 42 17.30 -2.65 2.10
C GLY A 42 16.48 -2.17 3.30
N ALA A 43 15.19 -2.53 3.38
CA ALA A 43 14.31 -2.08 4.45
C ALA A 43 14.80 -2.49 5.85
N PRO A 44 15.25 -3.74 6.11
CA PRO A 44 15.74 -4.12 7.43
C PRO A 44 16.92 -3.25 7.87
N SER A 45 17.95 -3.14 7.04
CA SER A 45 19.15 -2.36 7.37
C SER A 45 18.86 -0.88 7.61
N ARG A 46 17.90 -0.28 6.87
CA ARG A 46 17.45 1.09 7.13
C ARG A 46 16.66 1.22 8.43
N GLY A 47 15.79 0.26 8.71
CA GLY A 47 15.00 0.19 9.95
C GLY A 47 15.89 0.20 11.18
N GLU A 48 16.97 -0.60 11.18
CA GLU A 48 17.95 -0.63 12.28
C GLU A 48 18.66 0.72 12.50
N ARG A 49 18.75 1.57 11.46
CA ARG A 49 19.34 2.91 11.54
C ARG A 49 18.31 4.02 11.78
N GLY A 50 17.02 3.69 11.90
CA GLY A 50 15.94 4.68 11.96
C GLY A 50 15.77 5.49 10.67
N GLU A 51 16.27 4.98 9.54
CA GLU A 51 16.17 5.64 8.24
C GLU A 51 14.81 5.37 7.58
N PRO A 52 14.22 6.36 6.90
CA PRO A 52 12.95 6.18 6.21
C PRO A 52 13.06 5.18 5.04
N PRO A 53 11.93 4.62 4.57
CA PRO A 53 11.92 3.79 3.37
C PRO A 53 12.47 4.54 2.15
N ALA A 54 13.05 3.81 1.19
CA ALA A 54 13.54 4.42 -0.04
C ALA A 54 12.36 4.98 -0.86
N VAL A 55 12.42 6.25 -1.26
CA VAL A 55 11.39 6.92 -2.07
C VAL A 55 11.82 7.20 -3.51
N ALA A 56 12.94 6.62 -3.94
CA ALA A 56 13.45 6.76 -5.30
C ALA A 56 12.44 6.22 -6.33
N PRO A 57 12.45 6.69 -7.59
CA PRO A 57 11.49 6.25 -8.60
C PRO A 57 11.44 4.74 -8.83
N ARG A 58 12.53 4.01 -8.56
CA ARG A 58 12.60 2.55 -8.73
C ARG A 58 12.53 1.77 -7.42
N SER A 59 12.30 2.45 -6.28
CA SER A 59 12.08 1.76 -5.02
C SER A 59 10.67 1.13 -4.98
N PRO A 60 10.47 0.05 -4.22
CA PRO A 60 9.14 -0.54 -4.05
C PRO A 60 8.10 0.46 -3.55
N LEU A 61 8.46 1.30 -2.58
CA LEU A 61 7.54 2.34 -2.09
C LEU A 61 7.28 3.42 -3.14
N GLY A 62 8.31 3.84 -3.89
CA GLY A 62 8.16 4.86 -4.94
C GLY A 62 7.19 4.44 -6.05
N ALA A 63 7.12 3.14 -6.38
CA ALA A 63 6.14 2.61 -7.30
C ALA A 63 4.71 2.74 -6.76
N VAL A 64 4.48 2.35 -5.50
CA VAL A 64 3.17 2.49 -4.83
C VAL A 64 2.77 3.96 -4.70
N THR A 65 3.70 4.84 -4.33
CA THR A 65 3.44 6.28 -4.20
C THR A 65 2.96 6.89 -5.51
N ARG A 66 3.51 6.50 -6.66
CA ARG A 66 3.00 7.00 -7.96
C ARG A 66 1.57 6.55 -8.26
N LEU A 67 1.22 5.31 -7.91
CA LEU A 67 -0.16 4.83 -8.03
C LEU A 67 -1.09 5.65 -7.12
N LEU A 68 -0.69 5.85 -5.87
CA LEU A 68 -1.43 6.67 -4.90
C LEU A 68 -1.65 8.10 -5.41
N LEU A 69 -0.60 8.77 -5.90
CA LEU A 69 -0.70 10.12 -6.44
C LEU A 69 -1.63 10.19 -7.66
N GLY A 70 -1.61 9.17 -8.53
CA GLY A 70 -2.53 9.08 -9.67
C GLY A 70 -3.99 8.92 -9.24
N GLU A 71 -4.23 8.15 -8.18
CA GLU A 71 -5.57 7.98 -7.61
C GLU A 71 -6.07 9.23 -6.87
N LEU A 72 -5.18 9.96 -6.18
CA LEU A 72 -5.50 11.21 -5.48
C LEU A 72 -5.75 12.38 -6.45
N ALA A 73 -5.13 12.39 -7.62
CA ALA A 73 -5.39 13.37 -8.68
C ALA A 73 -6.68 13.10 -9.49
N ARG A 74 -7.39 12.01 -9.19
CA ARG A 74 -8.68 11.65 -9.80
C ARG A 74 -9.88 12.37 -9.17
N PRO A 75 -10.02 12.49 -7.83
CA PRO A 75 -11.11 13.24 -7.21
C PRO A 75 -11.07 14.76 -7.46
N GLU A 76 -9.91 15.34 -7.74
CA GLU A 76 -9.79 16.80 -8.01
C GLU A 76 -10.36 17.23 -9.38
N ARG A 77 -10.59 16.29 -10.31
CA ARG A 77 -11.13 16.58 -11.65
C ARG A 77 -12.65 16.42 -11.79
N ALA A 78 -13.32 16.00 -10.71
CA ALA A 78 -14.77 15.80 -10.68
C ALA A 78 -15.50 16.78 -9.76
N ALA A 79 -14.81 17.84 -9.30
CA ALA A 79 -15.34 18.91 -8.46
C ALA A 79 -15.31 20.25 -9.21
#